data_AF-A0A158M742-F1
#
_entry.id   AF-A0A158M742-F1
#
_cell.length_a   1.000
_cell.length_b   1.000
_cell.length_c   1.000
_cell.angle_alpha   90.00
_cell.angle_beta   90.00
_cell.angle_gamma   90.00
#
_symmetry.space_group_name_H-M   'P 1'
#
loop_
_entity.id
_entity.type
_entity.pdbx_description
1 polymer ?
#
loop_
_entity_poly.entity_id
_entity_poly.type
_entity_poly.pdbx_seq_one_letter_code
_entity_poly.pdbx_strand_id
1 'polypeptide(L)' 'MAKKKFSKDWIHQHINDPYVKLAQQKGYRARAAFKLIEILEPKTKL' A
#
# COMPACT_ATOMS: atom_id res chain seq x y z
N MET A 1 1.51 -27.99 -7.68
CA MET A 1 1.90 -26.59 -7.40
C MET A 1 1.56 -26.27 -5.95
N ALA A 2 2.55 -25.97 -5.11
CA ALA A 2 2.31 -25.68 -3.69
C ALA A 2 1.53 -24.36 -3.55
N LYS A 3 0.30 -24.41 -3.04
CA LYS A 3 -0.53 -23.24 -2.76
C LYS A 3 0.18 -22.46 -1.64
N LYS A 4 0.87 -21.35 -1.96
CA LYS A 4 1.42 -20.44 -0.96
C LYS A 4 0.26 -19.93 -0.11
N LYS A 5 -0.01 -20.63 1.00
CA LYS A 5 -0.96 -20.18 2.02
C LYS A 5 -0.30 -19.01 2.72
N PHE A 6 -0.58 -17.80 2.26
CA PHE A 6 -0.34 -16.62 3.07
C PHE A 6 -1.05 -16.85 4.41
N SER A 7 -0.38 -16.55 5.53
CA SER A 7 -1.00 -16.72 6.84
C SER A 7 -2.28 -15.89 6.90
N LYS A 8 -3.35 -16.43 7.50
CA LYS A 8 -4.61 -15.69 7.66
C LYS A 8 -4.37 -14.36 8.39
N ASP A 9 -3.44 -14.36 9.34
CA ASP A 9 -3.03 -13.16 10.08
C ASP A 9 -2.43 -12.09 9.16
N TRP A 10 -1.65 -12.50 8.16
CA TRP A 10 -1.05 -11.58 7.20
C TRP A 10 -2.10 -10.88 6.34
N ILE A 11 -3.14 -11.61 5.93
CA ILE A 11 -4.26 -11.05 5.16
C ILE A 11 -5.03 -10.04 6.02
N HIS A 12 -5.31 -10.38 7.29
CA HIS A 12 -5.99 -9.46 8.21
C HIS A 12 -5.17 -8.19 8.46
N GLN A 13 -3.85 -8.31 8.63
CA GLN A 13 -2.96 -7.15 8.75
C GLN A 13 -2.96 -6.31 7.46
N HIS A 14 -2.91 -6.95 6.29
CA HIS A 14 -2.91 -6.26 5.01
C HIS A 14 -4.19 -5.47 4.77
N ILE A 15 -5.36 -6.06 5.06
CA ILE A 15 -6.66 -5.38 4.89
C ILE A 15 -6.84 -4.24 5.91
N ASN A 16 -6.26 -4.36 7.10
CA ASN A 16 -6.33 -3.33 8.14
C ASN A 16 -5.30 -2.21 7.98
N ASP A 17 -4.33 -2.36 7.08
CA ASP A 17 -3.32 -1.34 6.80
C ASP A 17 -3.99 -0.04 6.28
N PRO A 18 -3.75 1.11 6.94
CA PRO A 18 -4.40 2.37 6.59
C PRO A 18 -3.99 2.86 5.19
N TYR A 19 -2.76 2.60 4.75
CA TYR A 19 -2.32 2.97 3.42
C TYR A 19 -2.91 2.06 2.33
N VAL A 20 -3.25 0.81 2.65
CA VAL A 20 -4.02 -0.05 1.72
C VAL A 20 -5.42 0.51 1.55
N LYS A 21 -6.10 0.89 2.64
CA LYS A 21 -7.42 1.52 2.59
C LYS A 21 -7.39 2.86 1.85
N LEU A 22 -6.43 3.73 2.16
CA LEU A 22 -6.26 5.02 1.48
C LEU A 22 -5.93 4.84 0.00
N ALA A 23 -5.12 3.83 -0.36
CA ALA A 23 -4.81 3.53 -1.75
C ALA A 23 -6.07 3.13 -2.51
N GLN A 24 -6.90 2.24 -1.94
CA GLN A 24 -8.17 1.85 -2.54
C GLN A 24 -9.12 3.06 -2.70
N GLN A 25 -9.26 3.90 -1.68
CA GLN A 25 -10.09 5.10 -1.73
C GLN A 25 -9.63 6.11 -2.78
N LYS A 26 -8.31 6.29 -2.94
CA LYS A 26 -7.72 7.21 -3.92
C LYS A 26 -7.53 6.59 -5.31
N GLY A 27 -7.91 5.33 -5.51
CA GLY A 27 -7.73 4.62 -6.78
C GLY A 27 -6.29 4.23 -7.11
N TYR A 28 -5.39 4.22 -6.12
CA TYR A 28 -4.02 3.73 -6.28
C TYR A 28 -3.94 2.21 -6.22
N ARG A 29 -3.12 1.62 -7.07
CA ARG A 29 -2.97 0.15 -7.19
C ARG A 29 -2.21 -0.48 -6.03
N ALA A 30 -1.43 0.30 -5.28
CA ALA A 30 -0.62 -0.21 -4.16
C ALA A 30 -0.42 0.86 -3.08
N ARG A 31 -0.27 0.43 -1.82
CA ARG A 31 0.10 1.31 -0.70
C ARG A 31 1.45 2.02 -0.90
N ALA A 32 2.34 1.43 -1.70
CA ALA A 32 3.64 2.01 -2.05
C ALA A 32 3.50 3.29 -2.89
N ALA A 33 2.35 3.53 -3.52
CA ALA A 33 2.09 4.76 -4.27
C ALA A 33 2.32 6.00 -3.42
N PHE A 34 1.98 5.98 -2.13
CA PHE A 34 2.23 7.12 -1.22
C PHE A 34 3.72 7.45 -1.08
N LYS A 35 4.57 6.43 -0.97
CA LYS A 35 6.03 6.61 -0.90
C LYS A 35 6.59 7.11 -2.23
N LEU A 36 6.07 6.59 -3.35
CA LEU A 36 6.48 7.06 -4.67
C LEU A 36 6.07 8.52 -4.89
N ILE A 37 4.87 8.92 -4.46
CA ILE A 37 4.43 10.31 -4.51
C ILE A 37 5.33 11.21 -3.66
N GLU A 38 5.69 10.79 -2.44
CA GLU A 38 6.64 11.54 -1.59
C GLU A 38 8.03 11.72 -2.24
N ILE A 39 8.48 10.74 -3.03
CA ILE A 39 9.75 10.79 -3.76
C ILE A 39 9.63 11.65 -5.03
N LEU A 40 8.53 11.50 -5.77
CA LEU A 40 8.27 12.21 -7.03
C LEU A 40 7.90 13.68 -6.84
N GLU A 41 7.30 14.02 -5.71
CA GLU A 41 7.04 15.39 -5.27
C GLU A 41 8.04 15.73 -4.15
N PRO A 42 9.35 15.91 -4.49
CA PRO A 42 10.30 16.37 -3.50
C PRO A 42 9.79 17.73 -3.00
N LYS A 43 9.60 17.84 -1.68
CA LYS A 43 9.15 19.04 -0.95
C LYS A 43 9.94 20.32 -1.26
N THR A 44 11.03 20.22 -2.02
CA THR A 44 11.78 21.32 -2.64
C THR A 44 11.04 21.88 -3.86
N LYS A 45 9.88 22.48 -3.63
CA LYS A 45 9.43 23.66 -4.39
C LYS A 45 9.76 24.88 -3.53
N LEU A 46 11.03 25.25 -3.50
CA LEU A 46 11.53 26.54 -3.01
C LEU A 46 12.46 27.08 -4.09
#